data_AF-A0A949IAJ9-F1
#
_entry.id   AF-A0A949IAJ9-F1
#
_cell.length_a   1.000
_cell.length_b   1.000
_cell.length_c   1.000
_cell.angle_alpha   90.00
_cell.angle_beta   90.00
_cell.angle_gamma   90.00
#
_symmetry.space_group_name_H-M   'P 1'
#
loop_
_entity.id
_entity.type
_entity.pdbx_description
1 polymer ?
#
loop_
_entity_poly.entity_id
_entity_poly.type
_entity_poly.pdbx_seq_one_letter_code
_entity_poly.pdbx_strand_id
1 'polypeptide(L)'
;HQEMRYPGRVSGSTLFNPDFVQLARAYGLHATRVERTADFAPALAHALSGEGSALIVLAIDPEAITPRTTLAALRAAAARGQGT
;
A
#
# COMPACT_ATOMS: atom_id res chain seq x y z
N HIS A 1 -18.20 8.89 -6.34
CA HIS A 1 -19.24 9.93 -6.49
C HIS A 1 -19.07 11.18 -5.60
N GLN A 2 -17.97 11.35 -4.84
CA GLN A 2 -17.77 12.51 -3.94
C GLN A 2 -16.54 13.40 -4.24
N GLU A 3 -15.87 13.26 -5.39
CA GLU A 3 -14.62 13.99 -5.69
C GLU A 3 -14.77 15.22 -6.60
N MET A 4 -15.99 15.67 -6.90
CA MET A 4 -16.18 16.78 -7.85
C MET A 4 -16.33 18.18 -7.22
N ARG A 5 -16.35 18.35 -5.89
CA ARG A 5 -16.90 19.59 -5.31
C ARG A 5 -15.98 20.45 -4.42
N TYR A 6 -14.75 20.05 -4.06
CA TYR A 6 -13.89 20.87 -3.18
C TYR A 6 -12.37 20.73 -3.45
N PRO A 7 -11.73 21.69 -4.13
CA PRO A 7 -10.27 21.71 -4.28
C PRO A 7 -9.62 22.23 -2.98
N GLY A 8 -8.65 21.49 -2.43
CA GLY A 8 -7.87 21.90 -1.26
C GLY A 8 -8.12 21.12 0.04
N ARG A 9 -9.08 20.19 0.07
CA ARG A 9 -9.18 19.23 1.17
C ARG A 9 -8.42 17.95 0.82
N VAL A 10 -7.28 17.74 1.48
CA VAL A 10 -6.70 16.40 1.67
C VAL A 10 -7.70 15.59 2.52
N SER A 11 -8.77 15.08 1.90
CA SER A 11 -9.67 14.15 2.58
C SER A 11 -9.04 12.77 2.56
N GLY A 12 -8.57 12.31 3.73
CA GLY A 12 -8.33 10.89 4.00
C GLY A 12 -7.10 10.22 3.37
N SER A 13 -6.09 10.97 2.90
CA SER A 13 -4.86 10.39 2.33
C SER A 13 -3.64 10.39 3.25
N THR A 14 -3.76 10.87 4.50
CA THR A 14 -2.78 10.58 5.55
C THR A 14 -3.05 9.18 6.08
N LEU A 15 -2.66 8.16 5.30
CA LEU A 15 -2.72 6.78 5.73
C LEU A 15 -1.61 6.55 6.75
N PHE A 16 -1.93 6.72 8.05
CA PHE A 16 -1.06 6.23 9.11
C PHE A 16 -1.10 4.71 9.07
N ASN A 17 -0.03 4.10 8.56
CA ASN A 17 0.09 2.67 8.53
C ASN A 17 0.63 2.20 9.89
N PRO A 18 -0.16 1.45 10.69
CA PRO A 18 0.35 0.88 11.92
C PRO A 18 1.46 -0.12 11.61
N ASP A 19 2.27 -0.46 12.62
CA ASP A 19 3.23 -1.55 12.48
C ASP A 19 2.48 -2.88 12.40
N PHE A 20 2.13 -3.29 11.18
CA PHE A 20 1.46 -4.55 10.91
C PHE A 20 2.31 -5.77 11.26
N VAL A 21 3.64 -5.64 11.30
CA VAL A 21 4.52 -6.74 11.73
C VAL A 21 4.32 -6.98 13.22
N GLN A 22 4.35 -5.92 14.02
CA GLN A 22 4.06 -6.03 15.45
C GLN A 22 2.63 -6.49 15.72
N LEU A 23 1.66 -5.98 14.97
CA LEU A 23 0.26 -6.38 15.11
C LEU A 23 0.09 -7.88 14.84
N ALA A 24 0.61 -8.38 13.73
CA ALA A 24 0.50 -9.81 13.38
C ALA A 24 1.19 -10.71 14.40
N ARG A 25 2.37 -10.30 14.90
CA ARG A 25 3.07 -11.03 15.96
C ARG A 25 2.27 -11.10 17.26
N ALA A 26 1.55 -10.02 17.62
CA ALA A 26 0.68 -10.02 18.80
C ALA A 26 -0.48 -11.04 18.69
N TYR A 27 -0.91 -11.37 17.47
CA TYR A 27 -1.90 -12.42 17.20
C TYR A 27 -1.29 -13.81 16.96
N GLY A 28 0.03 -13.97 17.15
CA GLY A 28 0.73 -15.25 17.00
C GLY A 28 1.06 -15.63 15.55
N LEU A 29 0.97 -14.68 14.60
CA LEU A 29 1.38 -14.93 13.22
C LEU A 29 2.88 -14.71 13.06
N HIS A 30 3.48 -15.48 12.16
CA HIS A 30 4.79 -15.12 11.63
C HIS A 30 4.65 -13.85 10.78
N ALA A 31 5.52 -12.86 10.96
CA ALA A 31 5.40 -11.61 10.22
C ALA A 31 6.74 -10.99 9.85
N THR A 32 6.86 -10.59 8.58
CA THR A 32 8.07 -10.02 7.97
C THR A 32 7.72 -8.85 7.06
N ARG A 33 8.56 -7.81 7.08
CA ARG A 33 8.49 -6.67 6.16
C ARG A 33 9.50 -6.85 5.03
N VAL A 34 9.06 -6.57 3.79
CA VAL A 34 9.87 -6.64 2.58
C VAL A 34 9.91 -5.26 1.95
N GLU A 35 11.11 -4.72 1.77
CA GLU A 35 11.33 -3.37 1.22
C GLU A 35 11.84 -3.39 -0.22
N ARG A 36 12.37 -4.53 -0.68
CA ARG A 36 12.92 -4.69 -2.02
C ARG A 36 12.30 -5.91 -2.69
N THR A 37 12.04 -5.79 -3.99
CA THR A 37 11.45 -6.87 -4.79
C THR A 37 12.25 -8.17 -4.71
N ALA A 38 13.59 -8.08 -4.65
CA ALA A 38 14.47 -9.25 -4.54
C ALA A 38 14.27 -10.05 -3.25
N ASP A 39 13.81 -9.41 -2.17
CA ASP A 39 13.61 -10.06 -0.88
C ASP A 39 12.25 -10.76 -0.78
N PHE A 40 11.34 -10.53 -1.74
CA PHE A 40 10.00 -11.11 -1.72
C PHE A 40 10.00 -12.63 -1.89
N ALA A 41 10.69 -13.15 -2.90
CA ALA A 41 10.69 -14.59 -3.17
C ALA A 41 11.26 -15.42 -2.01
N PRO A 42 12.39 -15.02 -1.38
CA PRO A 42 12.87 -15.65 -0.15
C PRO A 42 11.87 -15.55 1.02
N ALA A 43 11.25 -14.39 1.24
CA ALA A 43 10.28 -14.20 2.31
C ALA A 43 9.02 -15.07 2.12
N LEU A 44 8.56 -15.22 0.88
CA LEU A 44 7.45 -16.10 0.53
C LEU A 44 7.80 -17.57 0.77
N ALA A 45 8.97 -18.01 0.32
CA ALA A 45 9.43 -19.38 0.53
C ALA A 45 9.49 -19.72 2.03
N HIS A 46 10.02 -18.81 2.85
CA HIS A 46 10.06 -18.97 4.31
C HIS A 46 8.65 -19.05 4.90
N ALA A 47 7.74 -18.15 4.52
CA ALA A 47 6.37 -18.13 5.01
C ALA A 47 5.60 -19.42 4.66
N LEU A 48 5.83 -19.97 3.46
CA LEU A 48 5.21 -21.23 3.02
C LEU A 48 5.81 -22.48 3.66
N SER A 49 7.06 -22.42 4.10
CA SER A 49 7.73 -23.54 4.77
C SER A 49 7.37 -23.68 6.25
N GLY A 50 6.82 -22.61 6.85
CA GLY A 50 6.41 -22.59 8.25
C GLY A 50 5.03 -23.21 8.48
N GLU A 51 4.77 -23.66 9.69
CA GLU A 51 3.43 -24.05 10.14
C GLU A 51 2.64 -22.81 10.58
N GLY A 52 1.33 -22.79 10.32
CA GLY A 52 0.43 -21.73 10.74
C GLY A 52 0.34 -20.54 9.76
N SER A 53 -0.16 -19.42 10.27
CA SER A 53 -0.46 -18.23 9.46
C SER A 53 0.72 -17.25 9.43
N ALA A 54 1.00 -16.70 8.26
CA ALA A 54 2.07 -15.73 8.06
C ALA A 54 1.55 -14.43 7.38
N LEU A 55 2.16 -13.29 7.73
CA LEU A 55 1.93 -11.99 7.12
C LEU A 55 3.23 -11.46 6.48
N ILE A 56 3.16 -11.08 5.20
CA ILE A 56 4.23 -10.38 4.50
C ILE A 56 3.77 -8.97 4.21
N VAL A 57 4.46 -7.98 4.78
CA VAL A 57 4.18 -6.55 4.57
C VAL A 57 5.10 -6.03 3.47
N LEU A 58 4.54 -5.75 2.30
CA LEU A 58 5.27 -5.17 1.17
C LEU A 58 5.31 -3.65 1.30
N ALA A 59 6.50 -3.06 1.37
CA ALA A 59 6.65 -1.62 1.19
C ALA A 59 6.46 -1.31 -0.30
N ILE A 60 5.37 -0.61 -0.61
CA ILE A 60 5.10 -0.08 -1.95
C ILE A 60 5.18 1.44 -1.91
N ASP A 61 5.65 2.02 -3.01
CA ASP A 61 5.56 3.46 -3.21
C ASP A 61 4.07 3.85 -3.26
N PRO A 62 3.61 4.79 -2.41
CA PRO A 62 2.23 5.30 -2.45
C PRO A 62 1.81 5.85 -3.81
N GLU A 63 2.75 6.27 -4.67
CA GLU A 63 2.47 6.74 -6.02
C GLU A 63 2.23 5.60 -7.02
N ALA A 64 2.62 4.37 -6.69
CA ALA A 64 2.44 3.17 -7.51
C ALA A 64 1.05 2.55 -7.27
N ILE A 65 -0.01 3.25 -7.69
CA ILE A 65 -1.39 2.86 -7.37
C ILE A 65 -1.92 1.73 -8.28
N THR A 66 -1.39 1.52 -9.48
CA THR A 66 -1.65 0.34 -10.33
C THR A 66 -0.55 0.22 -11.40
N PRO A 67 -0.33 -0.94 -12.06
CA PRO A 67 0.58 -1.04 -13.21
C PRO A 67 0.19 -0.15 -14.41
N ARG A 68 -0.96 0.53 -14.35
CA ARG A 68 -1.51 1.34 -15.45
C ARG A 68 -1.36 2.85 -15.24
N THR A 69 -1.11 3.33 -14.03
CA THR A 69 -1.06 4.78 -13.76
C THR A 69 -0.45 5.10 -12.40
N THR A 70 0.15 6.29 -12.29
CA THR A 70 0.65 6.85 -11.02
C THR A 70 -0.38 7.76 -10.37
N LEU A 71 -0.28 7.97 -9.05
CA LEU A 71 -1.12 8.92 -8.33
C LEU A 71 -1.00 10.35 -8.90
N ALA A 72 0.21 10.75 -9.30
CA ALA A 72 0.45 12.02 -9.96
C ALA A 72 -0.29 12.14 -11.32
N ALA A 73 -0.29 11.07 -12.12
CA ALA A 73 -0.99 11.06 -13.41
C ALA A 73 -2.52 11.11 -13.24
N LEU A 74 -3.08 10.45 -12.23
CA LEU A 74 -4.50 10.53 -11.87
C LEU A 74 -4.88 11.96 -11.44
N ARG A 75 -4.06 12.61 -10.62
CA ARG A 75 -4.25 14.02 -10.21
C ARG A 75 -4.21 14.99 -11.40
N ALA A 76 -3.25 14.81 -12.31
CA ALA A 76 -3.15 15.65 -13.52
C ALA A 76 -4.33 15.46 -14.48
N ALA A 77 -4.85 14.24 -14.61
CA ALA A 77 -6.04 13.97 -15.41
C ALA A 77 -7.32 14.59 -14.80
N ALA A 78 -7.48 14.51 -13.48
CA ALA A 78 -8.61 15.14 -12.77
C ALA A 78 -8.59 16.67 -12.87
N ALA A 79 -7.42 17.30 -12.81
CA ALA A 79 -7.27 18.75 -12.96
C ALA A 79 -7.64 19.26 -14.37
N ARG A 80 -7.42 18.45 -15.42
CA ARG A 80 -7.80 18.80 -16.80
C ARG A 80 -9.31 18.69 -17.07
N GLY A 81 -10.05 17.96 -16.24
CA GLY A 81 -11.50 17.76 -16.40
C GLY A 81 -12.38 18.81 -15.70
N GLN A 82 -11.81 19.76 -14.95
CA GLN A 82 -12.56 20.80 -14.22
C GLN A 82 -12.48 22.19 -14.87
N GLY A 83 -12.02 22.28 -16.12
CA GLY A 83 -11.95 23.52 -16.90
C GLY A 83 -12.81 23.47 -18.15
N THR A 84 -14.14 23.43 -18.00
CA THR A 84 -15.14 23.80 -19.03
C THR A 84 -16.39 24.24 -18.28
#